data_AF-A0A8C6NQJ0-F1
#
_entry.id   AF-A0A8C6NQJ0-F1
#
_cell.length_a   1.000
_cell.length_b   1.000
_cell.length_c   1.000
_cell.angle_alpha   90.00
_cell.angle_beta   90.00
_cell.angle_gamma   90.00
#
_symmetry.space_group_name_H-M   'P 1'
#
loop_
_entity.id
_entity.type
_entity.pdbx_description
1 polymer ?
#
loop_
_entity_poly.entity_id
_entity_poly.type
_entity_poly.pdbx_seq_one_letter_code
_entity_poly.pdbx_strand_id
1 'polypeptide(L)'
;MHVGIMSISQFPKSLICLILSETPASEPGFPHLFPLSPTTPLTHLGTLQPGHDAPRATDGWDRRLDPGLQHYQLQGATRELKREAHADQNITMLHAKVAQKSYGNEKRFFCPPPCVYISGHGWKVMQDHLKAAGYGDAVYRMCGYMCLDSVSQSQADAFKLIFDEQPNSRKLFACAKSLFISDQDKRKHFCLLLRLFLGNRQDVGSFQSRMIKVISKPSQKRQSMKNADLCISSCSRVALFNRLRSQTVSTRYLSVDRGAFIASARHWTAFTIIMVDDHRANQGGFVLSEAFICYGSVVQLICTESGVALPPMVIRKVNKQHAILDVDEPVSQLHKCAFQFRDDPDVYLCLSNDTIIQYQAPSSARDSSRVVLNDGSCWTIIGVEVVEFTFNQGLALIQSPVSPFPVIFGLEVNGGGHVAMLEIHGENFSPHLKILFGNSEAETMFKSSKSLLCVIPDVSVFSDSWRCLRRVITIPLSLIRTDGLIYRTSYSFTYTPELHLPPPGRGAAGGRGRGTDAGQGDDEDVLLETIHQEFTRANFHLFTQS
;
A
#
# COMPACT_ATOMS: atom_id res chain seq x y z
N MET A 1 52.46 42.23 17.29
CA MET A 1 52.12 41.66 18.62
C MET A 1 51.34 40.37 18.40
N HIS A 2 51.34 39.42 19.34
CA HIS A 2 50.74 38.10 19.16
C HIS A 2 49.21 38.09 19.29
N VAL A 3 48.55 37.45 18.32
CA VAL A 3 47.50 36.43 18.50
C VAL A 3 47.76 35.40 17.39
N GLY A 4 47.66 34.09 17.54
CA GLY A 4 47.20 33.27 18.67
C GLY A 4 46.40 32.07 18.15
N ILE A 5 46.99 31.27 17.26
CA ILE A 5 46.31 30.17 16.58
C ILE A 5 46.25 28.96 17.51
N MET A 6 45.05 28.61 18.00
CA MET A 6 44.80 27.28 18.56
C MET A 6 44.35 26.34 17.44
N SER A 7 45.04 25.20 17.30
CA SER A 7 44.60 24.12 16.42
C SER A 7 43.44 23.37 17.08
N ILE A 8 42.36 23.14 16.33
CA ILE A 8 41.31 22.19 16.69
C ILE A 8 41.45 20.99 15.74
N SER A 9 41.88 19.86 16.29
CA SER A 9 42.15 18.64 15.55
C SER A 9 40.90 17.78 15.37
N GLN A 10 40.75 17.25 14.15
CA GLN A 10 40.11 15.97 13.80
C GLN A 10 38.76 15.63 14.48
N PHE A 11 37.68 15.83 13.74
CA PHE A 11 36.45 15.02 13.87
C PHE A 11 36.33 14.08 12.65
N PRO A 12 35.95 12.80 12.84
CA PRO A 12 35.73 11.89 11.72
C PRO A 12 34.48 12.30 10.93
N LYS A 13 34.53 12.08 9.61
CA LYS A 13 33.42 12.29 8.68
C LYS A 13 32.38 11.17 8.84
N SER A 14 31.16 11.42 8.39
CA SER A 14 30.10 10.41 8.32
C SER A 14 29.37 10.49 6.99
N LEU A 15 29.61 9.53 6.11
CA LEU A 15 28.88 9.32 4.87
C LEU A 15 27.72 8.33 5.12
N ILE A 16 26.59 8.55 4.44
CA ILE A 16 25.37 7.76 4.63
C ILE A 16 25.25 6.73 3.50
N CYS A 17 25.12 5.44 3.83
CA CYS A 17 24.79 4.42 2.84
C CYS A 17 23.27 4.30 2.68
N LEU A 18 22.77 4.22 1.44
CA LEU A 18 21.34 4.33 1.15
C LEU A 18 20.69 2.97 0.97
N ILE A 19 19.63 2.71 1.74
CA ILE A 19 18.63 1.69 1.43
C ILE A 19 17.27 2.40 1.46
N LEU A 20 16.68 2.59 0.28
CA LEU A 20 15.29 3.01 0.12
C LEU A 20 14.41 1.76 0.14
N SER A 21 13.38 1.76 0.97
CA SER A 21 12.39 0.68 1.05
C SER A 21 10.99 1.26 1.22
N GLU A 22 10.09 0.96 0.29
CA GLU A 22 8.67 0.93 0.63
C GLU A 22 8.46 -0.18 1.65
N THR A 23 7.97 0.15 2.84
CA THR A 23 7.73 -0.85 3.88
C THR A 23 6.39 -1.55 3.62
N PRO A 24 6.35 -2.85 3.29
CA PRO A 24 5.10 -3.60 3.35
C PRO A 24 4.59 -3.65 4.79
N ALA A 25 3.27 -3.73 4.98
CA ALA A 25 2.69 -3.89 6.30
C ALA A 25 3.17 -5.20 6.97
N SER A 26 3.46 -5.16 8.27
CA SER A 26 4.08 -6.28 8.98
C SER A 26 3.17 -7.51 9.10
N GLU A 27 3.54 -8.62 8.44
CA GLU A 27 2.88 -9.92 8.64
C GLU A 27 3.37 -10.60 9.94
N PRO A 28 2.47 -11.24 10.72
CA PRO A 28 2.84 -12.14 11.80
C PRO A 28 3.17 -13.54 11.26
N GLY A 29 4.25 -14.15 11.77
CA GLY A 29 4.79 -15.41 11.25
C GLY A 29 3.95 -16.67 11.50
N PHE A 30 4.06 -17.64 10.58
CA PHE A 30 3.36 -18.93 10.62
C PHE A 30 3.97 -19.95 11.60
N PRO A 31 3.15 -20.73 12.33
CA PRO A 31 3.52 -22.05 12.84
C PRO A 31 3.10 -23.17 11.86
N HIS A 32 3.94 -24.19 11.71
CA HIS A 32 3.61 -25.41 10.94
C HIS A 32 2.73 -26.39 11.73
N LEU A 33 1.93 -27.20 11.03
CA LEU A 33 1.63 -28.61 11.37
C LEU A 33 0.96 -29.33 10.18
N PHE A 34 1.03 -30.68 10.14
CA PHE A 34 0.43 -31.53 9.09
C PHE A 34 -0.90 -32.20 9.59
N PRO A 35 -1.46 -33.29 9.02
CA PRO A 35 -2.74 -33.19 8.32
C PRO A 35 -3.85 -34.12 8.87
N LEU A 36 -5.10 -33.96 8.42
CA LEU A 36 -6.13 -35.02 8.38
C LEU A 36 -7.34 -34.59 7.53
N SER A 37 -8.20 -35.54 7.16
CA SER A 37 -9.36 -35.38 6.27
C SER A 37 -10.39 -36.51 6.52
N PRO A 38 -11.62 -36.51 5.93
CA PRO A 38 -12.29 -35.46 5.13
C PRO A 38 -13.71 -35.09 5.67
N THR A 39 -14.48 -34.36 4.84
CA THR A 39 -15.97 -34.17 4.89
C THR A 39 -16.62 -33.42 6.07
N THR A 40 -16.73 -32.09 5.95
CA THR A 40 -17.86 -31.25 6.46
C THR A 40 -17.84 -29.87 5.76
N PRO A 41 -18.94 -29.08 5.73
CA PRO A 41 -18.92 -27.73 5.17
C PRO A 41 -18.03 -26.76 5.97
N LEU A 42 -17.46 -25.76 5.28
CA LEU A 42 -16.47 -24.80 5.83
C LEU A 42 -17.07 -23.71 6.74
N THR A 43 -17.88 -24.11 7.73
CA THR A 43 -18.43 -23.24 8.77
C THR A 43 -18.59 -24.00 10.08
N HIS A 44 -17.79 -23.67 11.11
CA HIS A 44 -18.17 -23.51 12.52
C HIS A 44 -16.96 -23.63 13.47
N LEU A 45 -16.81 -22.66 14.36
CA LEU A 45 -16.18 -22.84 15.67
C LEU A 45 -16.91 -21.90 16.65
N GLY A 46 -17.34 -22.43 17.80
CA GLY A 46 -18.39 -21.81 18.61
C GLY A 46 -17.90 -20.77 19.61
N THR A 47 -18.68 -19.69 19.79
CA THR A 47 -18.56 -18.79 20.93
C THR A 47 -19.07 -19.45 22.21
N LEU A 48 -18.19 -19.62 23.21
CA LEU A 48 -18.62 -19.94 24.57
C LEU A 48 -19.32 -18.72 25.21
N GLN A 49 -20.44 -18.94 25.89
CA GLN A 49 -21.09 -17.94 26.75
C GLN A 49 -20.68 -18.12 28.21
N PRO A 50 -20.76 -17.06 29.04
CA PRO A 50 -20.26 -17.09 30.42
C PRO A 50 -21.21 -17.80 31.38
N GLY A 51 -20.63 -18.53 32.33
CA GLY A 51 -21.31 -19.09 33.51
C GLY A 51 -20.71 -18.50 34.79
N HIS A 52 -21.55 -18.32 35.81
CA HIS A 52 -21.23 -17.64 37.06
C HIS A 52 -20.90 -18.65 38.18
N ASP A 53 -19.96 -18.28 39.05
CA ASP A 53 -19.92 -18.49 40.53
C ASP A 53 -18.58 -18.99 41.12
N ALA A 54 -18.43 -18.71 42.42
CA ALA A 54 -17.22 -18.83 43.27
C ALA A 54 -17.51 -19.85 44.42
N PRO A 55 -16.72 -20.03 45.53
CA PRO A 55 -15.55 -19.26 46.02
C PRO A 55 -14.41 -20.06 46.73
N ARG A 56 -13.47 -19.31 47.37
CA ARG A 56 -12.46 -19.71 48.41
C ARG A 56 -11.24 -20.51 47.88
N ALA A 57 -10.01 -20.00 47.96
CA ALA A 57 -9.09 -19.76 49.11
C ALA A 57 -8.25 -21.02 49.48
N THR A 58 -7.00 -20.92 49.96
CA THR A 58 -6.15 -19.76 50.32
C THR A 58 -5.20 -19.35 49.14
N ASP A 59 -3.90 -18.97 49.18
CA ASP A 59 -2.84 -18.84 50.22
C ASP A 59 -1.75 -17.80 49.81
N GLY A 60 -0.60 -17.76 50.51
CA GLY A 60 0.57 -16.90 50.23
C GLY A 60 1.50 -17.41 49.11
N TRP A 61 2.74 -16.92 48.95
CA TRP A 61 3.63 -16.22 49.91
C TRP A 61 4.12 -14.85 49.41
N ASP A 62 4.35 -13.93 50.35
CA ASP A 62 4.96 -12.60 50.12
C ASP A 62 6.48 -12.62 50.40
N ARG A 63 7.26 -11.86 49.63
CA ARG A 63 8.66 -11.49 49.91
C ARG A 63 8.99 -10.10 49.36
N ARG A 64 8.56 -9.07 50.10
CA ARG A 64 9.17 -7.73 50.01
C ARG A 64 10.60 -7.72 50.55
N LEU A 65 11.47 -6.90 49.95
CA LEU A 65 12.47 -6.08 50.66
C LEU A 65 13.03 -5.00 49.70
N ASP A 66 12.20 -3.97 49.47
CA ASP A 66 12.46 -2.52 49.58
C ASP A 66 13.83 -1.87 49.21
N PRO A 67 13.89 -0.53 48.98
CA PRO A 67 14.33 -0.06 47.66
C PRO A 67 15.48 0.97 47.66
N GLY A 68 16.00 1.29 46.48
CA GLY A 68 16.72 2.55 46.28
C GLY A 68 17.53 2.69 44.99
N LEU A 69 17.00 3.42 44.00
CA LEU A 69 17.70 4.54 43.34
C LEU A 69 16.73 5.32 42.43
N GLN A 70 16.99 6.61 42.24
CA GLN A 70 15.97 7.62 41.92
C GLN A 70 15.48 7.60 40.47
N HIS A 71 14.15 7.68 40.32
CA HIS A 71 13.44 7.70 39.04
C HIS A 71 13.38 9.13 38.47
N TYR A 72 14.37 9.54 37.65
CA TYR A 72 14.30 10.82 36.94
C TYR A 72 13.20 10.82 35.87
N GLN A 73 12.06 11.44 36.16
CA GLN A 73 10.97 11.63 35.21
C GLN A 73 11.30 12.72 34.19
N LEU A 74 11.68 12.35 32.96
CA LEU A 74 11.71 13.29 31.83
C LEU A 74 10.29 13.53 31.28
N GLN A 75 9.44 14.12 32.13
CA GLN A 75 8.01 14.32 31.89
C GLN A 75 7.74 15.64 31.15
N GLY A 76 8.00 15.64 29.83
CA GLY A 76 7.78 16.78 28.94
C GLY A 76 7.15 16.37 27.61
N ALA A 77 7.94 16.33 26.54
CA ALA A 77 7.46 16.24 25.15
C ALA A 77 6.86 14.88 24.71
N THR A 78 7.25 13.75 25.32
CA THR A 78 6.91 12.40 24.80
C THR A 78 5.42 12.03 24.94
N ARG A 79 4.61 12.87 25.59
CA ARG A 79 3.22 12.56 25.97
C ARG A 79 2.16 13.07 24.99
N GLU A 80 2.51 13.99 24.11
CA GLU A 80 1.58 14.66 23.20
C GLU A 80 1.49 13.95 21.85
N LEU A 81 2.62 13.70 21.18
CA LEU A 81 2.61 13.05 19.87
C LEU A 81 2.22 11.56 19.91
N LYS A 82 2.42 10.89 21.06
CA LYS A 82 1.86 9.54 21.33
C LYS A 82 0.32 9.54 21.49
N ARG A 83 -0.30 10.73 21.50
CA ARG A 83 -1.75 10.97 21.45
C ARG A 83 -2.18 11.30 20.01
N GLU A 84 -1.40 12.11 19.30
CA GLU A 84 -1.66 12.56 17.92
C GLU A 84 -1.65 11.41 16.90
N ALA A 85 -0.76 10.42 17.08
CA ALA A 85 -0.75 9.21 16.25
C ALA A 85 -2.07 8.38 16.30
N HIS A 86 -2.94 8.65 17.28
CA HIS A 86 -4.28 8.07 17.39
C HIS A 86 -5.40 9.01 16.88
N ALA A 87 -5.08 10.07 16.13
CA ALA A 87 -6.04 11.02 15.56
C ALA A 87 -6.02 11.09 14.01
N ASP A 88 -5.41 10.11 13.33
CA ASP A 88 -5.39 10.08 11.87
C ASP A 88 -6.79 9.84 11.25
N GLN A 89 -6.99 10.45 10.09
CA GLN A 89 -8.15 10.42 9.21
C GLN A 89 -7.73 9.78 7.89
N ASN A 90 -8.28 8.61 7.53
CA ASN A 90 -8.02 7.93 6.25
C ASN A 90 -9.28 7.94 5.36
N ILE A 91 -9.06 8.13 4.06
CA ILE A 91 -10.04 7.94 2.99
C ILE A 91 -9.45 6.95 1.98
N THR A 92 -10.08 5.79 1.84
CA THR A 92 -9.67 4.72 0.92
C THR A 92 -10.60 4.71 -0.30
N MET A 93 -10.09 5.05 -1.47
CA MET A 93 -10.81 4.96 -2.76
C MET A 93 -10.42 3.66 -3.48
N LEU A 94 -11.41 2.85 -3.87
CA LEU A 94 -11.18 1.65 -4.68
C LEU A 94 -11.89 1.76 -6.02
N HIS A 95 -11.22 1.37 -7.10
CA HIS A 95 -11.75 1.42 -8.46
C HIS A 95 -11.10 0.38 -9.39
N ALA A 96 -11.68 0.18 -10.58
CA ALA A 96 -11.05 -0.62 -11.63
C ALA A 96 -9.91 0.15 -12.33
N LYS A 97 -8.87 -0.58 -12.79
CA LYS A 97 -7.80 -0.04 -13.67
C LYS A 97 -8.32 0.28 -15.08
N VAL A 98 -9.43 -0.33 -15.51
CA VAL A 98 -10.04 -0.09 -16.83
C VAL A 98 -11.54 0.20 -16.75
N ALA A 99 -12.06 0.95 -17.71
CA ALA A 99 -13.49 1.23 -17.85
C ALA A 99 -13.97 1.03 -19.30
N GLN A 100 -15.10 0.35 -19.48
CA GLN A 100 -15.70 0.19 -20.81
C GLN A 100 -16.47 1.45 -21.23
N LYS A 101 -16.16 1.94 -22.43
CA LYS A 101 -16.86 3.03 -23.12
C LYS A 101 -18.31 2.66 -23.44
N SER A 102 -19.23 3.54 -23.08
CA SER A 102 -20.63 3.50 -23.49
C SER A 102 -20.78 4.13 -24.87
N TYR A 103 -21.71 3.64 -25.69
CA TYR A 103 -21.88 4.11 -27.07
C TYR A 103 -23.29 4.66 -27.32
N GLY A 104 -23.37 5.84 -27.92
CA GLY A 104 -24.64 6.57 -28.12
C GLY A 104 -25.42 6.73 -26.81
N ASN A 105 -26.64 6.18 -26.77
CA ASN A 105 -27.55 6.27 -25.62
C ASN A 105 -27.41 5.10 -24.62
N GLU A 106 -26.54 4.11 -24.87
CA GLU A 106 -26.26 3.05 -23.90
C GLU A 106 -25.55 3.64 -22.66
N LYS A 107 -25.76 3.06 -21.47
CA LYS A 107 -24.99 3.38 -20.26
C LYS A 107 -24.32 2.13 -19.69
N ARG A 108 -23.01 2.00 -19.92
CA ARG A 108 -22.17 0.92 -19.38
C ARG A 108 -21.54 1.37 -18.06
N PHE A 109 -22.25 1.12 -16.96
CA PHE A 109 -21.76 1.48 -15.64
C PHE A 109 -20.47 0.71 -15.27
N PHE A 110 -19.56 1.39 -14.58
CA PHE A 110 -18.29 0.83 -14.14
C PHE A 110 -18.52 -0.38 -13.20
N CYS A 111 -17.74 -1.45 -13.42
CA CYS A 111 -17.91 -2.72 -12.72
C CYS A 111 -16.54 -3.36 -12.42
N PRO A 112 -16.15 -3.53 -11.14
CA PRO A 112 -16.90 -3.13 -9.94
C PRO A 112 -17.14 -1.61 -9.85
N PRO A 113 -18.22 -1.18 -9.16
CA PRO A 113 -18.52 0.24 -9.01
C PRO A 113 -17.46 0.88 -8.07
N PRO A 114 -16.87 2.03 -8.44
CA PRO A 114 -15.94 2.72 -7.57
C PRO A 114 -16.54 2.97 -6.19
N CYS A 115 -15.78 2.74 -5.13
CA CYS A 115 -16.25 2.89 -3.76
C CYS A 115 -15.25 3.65 -2.89
N VAL A 116 -15.78 4.19 -1.79
CA VAL A 116 -15.05 5.03 -0.84
C VAL A 116 -15.33 4.49 0.55
N TYR A 117 -14.27 4.18 1.29
CA TYR A 117 -14.33 3.97 2.73
C TYR A 117 -13.73 5.19 3.44
N ILE A 118 -14.36 5.62 4.53
CA ILE A 118 -13.83 6.66 5.41
C ILE A 118 -13.63 6.03 6.79
N SER A 119 -12.41 6.11 7.31
CA SER A 119 -12.00 5.40 8.53
C SER A 119 -10.83 6.09 9.24
N GLY A 120 -10.42 5.60 10.40
CA GLY A 120 -9.45 6.28 11.27
C GLY A 120 -10.14 7.06 12.39
N HIS A 121 -9.48 7.15 13.54
CA HIS A 121 -10.08 7.65 14.77
C HIS A 121 -10.25 9.18 14.79
N GLY A 122 -9.48 9.92 13.99
CA GLY A 122 -9.59 11.38 13.88
C GLY A 122 -10.97 11.88 13.48
N TRP A 123 -11.68 11.15 12.61
CA TRP A 123 -13.06 11.47 12.24
C TRP A 123 -14.00 11.48 13.46
N LYS A 124 -13.80 10.56 14.41
CA LYS A 124 -14.57 10.52 15.65
C LYS A 124 -14.14 11.64 16.60
N VAL A 125 -12.85 11.94 16.71
CA VAL A 125 -12.35 13.05 17.54
C VAL A 125 -12.95 14.38 17.07
N MET A 126 -12.98 14.62 15.75
CA MET A 126 -13.63 15.80 15.15
C MET A 126 -15.15 15.81 15.41
N GLN A 127 -15.83 14.67 15.26
CA GLN A 127 -17.27 14.51 15.54
C GLN A 127 -17.61 14.82 17.01
N ASP A 128 -16.85 14.27 17.95
CA ASP A 128 -17.05 14.44 19.39
C ASP A 128 -16.73 15.88 19.83
N HIS A 129 -15.71 16.52 19.24
CA HIS A 129 -15.41 17.94 19.47
C HIS A 129 -16.53 18.87 18.94
N LEU A 130 -17.05 18.61 17.74
CA LEU A 130 -18.20 19.36 17.20
C LEU A 130 -19.46 19.20 18.08
N LYS A 131 -19.72 17.99 18.60
CA LYS A 131 -20.81 17.73 19.56
C LYS A 131 -20.61 18.50 20.87
N ALA A 132 -19.38 18.53 21.41
CA ALA A 132 -19.05 19.29 22.61
C ALA A 132 -19.21 20.81 22.42
N ALA A 133 -18.96 21.32 21.21
CA ALA A 133 -19.22 22.72 20.82
C ALA A 133 -20.71 23.03 20.56
N GLY A 134 -21.63 22.10 20.82
CA GLY A 134 -23.08 22.30 20.72
C GLY A 134 -23.67 22.12 19.31
N TYR A 135 -22.89 21.66 18.32
CA TYR A 135 -23.41 21.40 16.98
C TYR A 135 -24.26 20.12 16.93
N GLY A 136 -25.48 20.26 16.41
CA GLY A 136 -26.45 19.17 16.29
C GLY A 136 -26.03 18.08 15.30
N ASP A 137 -26.62 16.89 15.46
CA ASP A 137 -26.11 15.64 14.86
C ASP A 137 -26.02 15.66 13.31
N ALA A 138 -26.85 16.47 12.65
CA ALA A 138 -26.80 16.66 11.20
C ALA A 138 -25.51 17.34 10.69
N VAL A 139 -24.78 18.09 11.52
CA VAL A 139 -23.63 18.93 11.11
C VAL A 139 -22.45 18.10 10.62
N TYR A 140 -22.16 16.96 11.25
CA TYR A 140 -21.01 16.12 10.88
C TYR A 140 -21.34 15.06 9.81
N ARG A 141 -22.60 14.96 9.34
CA ARG A 141 -23.01 13.93 8.39
C ARG A 141 -22.26 14.08 7.07
N MET A 142 -21.31 13.18 6.83
CA MET A 142 -20.50 13.17 5.61
C MET A 142 -21.38 12.94 4.37
N CYS A 143 -21.14 13.74 3.34
CA CYS A 143 -21.65 13.50 1.99
C CYS A 143 -20.52 13.69 0.99
N GLY A 144 -20.63 13.03 -0.17
CA GLY A 144 -19.62 13.11 -1.21
C GLY A 144 -20.21 13.28 -2.59
N TYR A 145 -19.34 13.70 -3.52
CA TYR A 145 -19.64 13.80 -4.93
C TYR A 145 -18.48 13.19 -5.70
N MET A 146 -18.76 12.25 -6.61
CA MET A 146 -17.75 11.60 -7.44
C MET A 146 -18.07 11.83 -8.91
N CYS A 147 -17.10 12.35 -9.67
CA CYS A 147 -17.19 12.57 -11.10
C CYS A 147 -15.92 12.09 -11.82
N LEU A 148 -15.93 12.17 -13.15
CA LEU A 148 -14.71 12.06 -13.95
C LEU A 148 -14.02 13.43 -13.98
N ASP A 149 -12.69 13.44 -14.06
CA ASP A 149 -11.81 14.62 -14.16
C ASP A 149 -11.93 15.40 -15.50
N SER A 150 -13.14 15.83 -15.86
CA SER A 150 -13.38 16.74 -16.99
C SER A 150 -13.09 18.20 -16.61
N VAL A 151 -12.61 18.97 -17.60
CA VAL A 151 -12.41 20.43 -17.50
C VAL A 151 -13.76 21.16 -17.40
N SER A 152 -14.81 20.62 -18.01
CA SER A 152 -16.18 21.18 -17.98
C SER A 152 -16.93 20.79 -16.70
N GLN A 153 -16.54 21.34 -15.55
CA GLN A 153 -17.14 21.01 -14.24
C GLN A 153 -18.55 21.59 -14.06
N SER A 154 -19.54 20.97 -14.71
CA SER A 154 -20.94 21.05 -14.30
C SER A 154 -21.15 20.19 -13.04
N GLN A 155 -21.89 20.68 -12.04
CA GLN A 155 -22.28 19.84 -10.90
C GLN A 155 -23.38 18.83 -11.25
N ALA A 156 -24.00 18.92 -12.42
CA ALA A 156 -25.05 17.99 -12.86
C ALA A 156 -24.48 16.60 -13.23
N ASP A 157 -23.19 16.52 -13.58
CA ASP A 157 -22.51 15.28 -13.99
C ASP A 157 -21.87 14.51 -12.80
N ALA A 158 -22.02 15.01 -11.57
CA ALA A 158 -21.44 14.41 -10.38
C ALA A 158 -22.38 13.42 -9.67
N PHE A 159 -21.93 12.18 -9.46
CA PHE A 159 -22.68 11.19 -8.71
C PHE A 159 -22.59 11.47 -7.20
N LYS A 160 -23.73 11.73 -6.57
CA LYS A 160 -23.80 11.95 -5.12
C LYS A 160 -23.61 10.63 -4.35
N LEU A 161 -22.57 10.59 -3.54
CA LEU A 161 -22.31 9.55 -2.55
C LEU A 161 -23.08 9.84 -1.26
N ILE A 162 -23.89 8.88 -0.84
CA ILE A 162 -24.47 8.80 0.50
C ILE A 162 -23.63 7.77 1.26
N PHE A 163 -23.15 8.17 2.44
CA PHE A 163 -22.31 7.33 3.28
C PHE A 163 -23.16 6.61 4.34
N ASP A 164 -23.08 5.28 4.34
CA ASP A 164 -23.72 4.39 5.31
C ASP A 164 -22.67 3.83 6.28
N GLU A 165 -22.92 3.94 7.59
CA GLU A 165 -22.03 3.37 8.61
C GLU A 165 -22.06 1.82 8.58
N GLN A 166 -20.87 1.21 8.60
CA GLN A 166 -20.73 -0.24 8.55
C GLN A 166 -20.86 -0.84 9.96
N PRO A 167 -21.86 -1.72 10.23
CA PRO A 167 -22.28 -2.07 11.60
C PRO A 167 -21.25 -2.68 12.53
N ASN A 168 -20.09 -3.12 12.02
CA ASN A 168 -19.08 -3.86 12.78
C ASN A 168 -17.68 -3.23 12.73
N SER A 169 -17.45 -2.16 11.96
CA SER A 169 -16.10 -1.64 11.69
C SER A 169 -15.92 -0.14 11.92
N ARG A 170 -16.99 0.61 12.24
CA ARG A 170 -17.00 2.09 12.37
C ARG A 170 -16.45 2.81 11.13
N LYS A 171 -16.40 2.13 9.98
CA LYS A 171 -16.08 2.73 8.68
C LYS A 171 -17.38 3.26 8.07
N LEU A 172 -17.33 4.42 7.44
CA LEU A 172 -18.40 4.84 6.52
C LEU A 172 -18.10 4.25 5.13
N PHE A 173 -19.13 3.84 4.40
CA PHE A 173 -19.00 3.30 3.05
C PHE A 173 -19.97 3.97 2.08
N ALA A 174 -19.51 4.24 0.85
CA ALA A 174 -20.36 4.65 -0.27
C ALA A 174 -19.82 4.06 -1.58
N CYS A 175 -20.70 3.89 -2.59
CA CYS A 175 -20.29 3.41 -3.92
C CYS A 175 -21.05 4.06 -5.09
N ALA A 176 -20.33 4.33 -6.16
CA ALA A 176 -20.77 5.12 -7.31
C ALA A 176 -21.37 4.24 -8.43
N LYS A 177 -22.52 3.61 -8.13
CA LYS A 177 -23.09 2.52 -8.96
C LYS A 177 -23.54 2.92 -10.38
N SER A 178 -23.67 4.20 -10.70
CA SER A 178 -24.11 4.67 -12.03
C SER A 178 -23.12 5.57 -12.77
N LEU A 179 -21.83 5.55 -12.40
CA LEU A 179 -20.79 6.21 -13.22
C LEU A 179 -20.51 5.41 -14.49
N PHE A 180 -20.39 6.13 -15.60
CA PHE A 180 -20.06 5.61 -16.93
C PHE A 180 -19.23 6.64 -17.70
N ILE A 181 -18.57 6.24 -18.79
CA ILE A 181 -17.91 7.15 -19.73
C ILE A 181 -18.57 7.04 -21.11
N SER A 182 -18.86 8.18 -21.73
CA SER A 182 -19.48 8.29 -23.06
C SER A 182 -18.47 8.09 -24.19
N ASP A 183 -18.95 7.78 -25.40
CA ASP A 183 -18.15 7.78 -26.63
C ASP A 183 -17.88 9.18 -27.18
N GLN A 184 -18.62 10.19 -26.71
CA GLN A 184 -18.31 11.60 -26.91
C GLN A 184 -16.98 11.99 -26.26
N ASP A 185 -16.67 11.47 -25.07
CA ASP A 185 -15.35 11.64 -24.46
C ASP A 185 -14.29 10.91 -25.30
N LYS A 186 -13.28 11.63 -25.79
CA LYS A 186 -12.22 11.09 -26.66
C LYS A 186 -10.95 10.71 -25.91
N ARG A 187 -10.88 10.92 -24.59
CA ARG A 187 -9.70 10.61 -23.78
C ARG A 187 -9.43 9.10 -23.76
N LYS A 188 -8.15 8.74 -23.75
CA LYS A 188 -7.67 7.34 -23.59
C LYS A 188 -7.63 6.91 -22.12
N HIS A 189 -7.48 7.88 -21.22
CA HIS A 189 -7.36 7.72 -19.79
C HIS A 189 -8.08 8.86 -19.07
N PHE A 190 -8.57 8.61 -17.85
CA PHE A 190 -9.19 9.59 -16.97
C PHE A 190 -8.97 9.20 -15.50
N CYS A 191 -9.22 10.11 -14.56
CA CYS A 191 -9.25 9.83 -13.13
C CYS A 191 -10.64 10.12 -12.56
N LEU A 192 -10.96 9.49 -11.43
CA LEU A 192 -12.14 9.85 -10.64
C LEU A 192 -11.76 10.96 -9.67
N LEU A 193 -12.56 12.02 -9.65
CA LEU A 193 -12.46 13.10 -8.67
C LEU A 193 -13.55 12.90 -7.62
N LEU A 194 -13.13 12.70 -6.37
CA LEU A 194 -13.98 12.68 -5.19
C LEU A 194 -13.91 14.06 -4.51
N ARG A 195 -15.06 14.64 -4.16
CA ARG A 195 -15.16 15.78 -3.22
C ARG A 195 -15.97 15.36 -2.00
N LEU A 196 -15.54 15.75 -0.80
CA LEU A 196 -16.22 15.44 0.45
C LEU A 196 -16.64 16.71 1.18
N PHE A 197 -17.84 16.69 1.76
CA PHE A 197 -18.40 17.81 2.52
C PHE A 197 -19.06 17.30 3.79
N LEU A 198 -18.90 18.04 4.89
CA LEU A 198 -19.69 17.86 6.10
C LEU A 198 -21.13 18.38 5.90
N GLY A 199 -22.04 18.04 6.80
CA GLY A 199 -23.46 18.37 6.70
C GLY A 199 -23.76 19.87 6.81
N ASN A 200 -22.87 20.65 7.42
CA ASN A 200 -22.86 22.12 7.37
C ASN A 200 -22.36 22.71 6.03
N ARG A 201 -22.07 21.88 5.01
CA ARG A 201 -21.48 22.23 3.70
C ARG A 201 -20.02 22.67 3.72
N GLN A 202 -19.32 22.50 4.84
CA GLN A 202 -17.87 22.73 4.94
C GLN A 202 -17.13 21.72 4.05
N ASP A 203 -16.29 22.22 3.14
CA ASP A 203 -15.48 21.40 2.23
C ASP A 203 -14.35 20.72 3.03
N VAL A 204 -14.34 19.40 2.98
CA VAL A 204 -13.30 18.56 3.59
C VAL A 204 -12.11 18.47 2.64
N GLY A 205 -12.36 18.44 1.32
CA GLY A 205 -11.34 18.41 0.30
C GLY A 205 -11.70 17.57 -0.94
N SER A 206 -10.86 17.74 -1.96
CA SER A 206 -10.87 16.98 -3.21
C SER A 206 -9.75 15.93 -3.25
N PHE A 207 -10.07 14.70 -3.69
CA PHE A 207 -9.19 13.54 -3.74
C PHE A 207 -9.29 12.87 -5.12
N GLN A 208 -8.17 12.41 -5.70
CA GLN A 208 -8.11 11.94 -7.09
C GLN A 208 -7.62 10.49 -7.18
N SER A 209 -8.33 9.65 -7.94
CA SER A 209 -7.96 8.24 -8.12
C SER A 209 -6.66 8.06 -8.93
N ARG A 210 -6.12 6.84 -8.94
CA ARG A 210 -5.14 6.45 -9.97
C ARG A 210 -5.82 6.45 -11.35
N MET A 211 -5.00 6.51 -12.39
CA MET A 211 -5.44 6.60 -13.78
C MET A 211 -6.24 5.36 -14.22
N ILE A 212 -7.37 5.57 -14.89
CA ILE A 212 -8.26 4.53 -15.42
C ILE A 212 -8.20 4.54 -16.95
N LYS A 213 -7.91 3.38 -17.55
CA LYS A 213 -7.81 3.22 -19.01
C LYS A 213 -9.17 2.95 -19.67
N VAL A 214 -9.46 3.72 -20.72
CA VAL A 214 -10.71 3.62 -21.49
C VAL A 214 -10.57 2.55 -22.56
N ILE A 215 -11.46 1.55 -22.52
CA ILE A 215 -11.51 0.46 -23.51
C ILE A 215 -12.85 0.43 -24.24
N SER A 216 -12.85 0.05 -25.51
CA SER A 216 -14.09 -0.06 -26.32
C SER A 216 -14.91 -1.30 -25.95
N LYS A 217 -14.26 -2.47 -25.94
CA LYS A 217 -14.80 -3.77 -25.53
C LYS A 217 -13.66 -4.61 -24.90
N PRO A 218 -13.97 -5.60 -24.04
CA PRO A 218 -12.99 -6.61 -23.64
C PRO A 218 -12.40 -7.34 -24.86
N SER A 219 -11.13 -7.74 -24.79
CA SER A 219 -10.51 -8.50 -25.88
C SER A 219 -11.15 -9.88 -26.03
N GLN A 220 -11.43 -10.28 -27.28
CA GLN A 220 -11.84 -11.65 -27.61
C GLN A 220 -10.73 -12.42 -28.37
N LYS A 221 -9.65 -11.74 -28.76
CA LYS A 221 -8.48 -12.36 -29.40
C LYS A 221 -7.55 -12.91 -28.32
N ARG A 222 -6.70 -13.89 -28.67
CA ARG A 222 -5.59 -14.36 -27.82
C ARG A 222 -4.77 -13.14 -27.38
N GLN A 223 -4.67 -12.91 -26.08
CA GLN A 223 -3.94 -11.76 -25.54
C GLN A 223 -2.44 -11.91 -25.83
N SER A 224 -1.74 -10.79 -25.99
CA SER A 224 -0.29 -10.75 -26.18
C SER A 224 0.36 -9.96 -25.06
N MET A 225 1.47 -10.46 -24.52
CA MET A 225 2.28 -9.77 -23.49
C MET A 225 2.80 -8.40 -23.96
N LYS A 226 2.84 -8.14 -25.27
CA LYS A 226 3.15 -6.81 -25.84
C LYS A 226 2.12 -5.72 -25.48
N ASN A 227 0.92 -6.10 -25.03
CA ASN A 227 -0.14 -5.20 -24.56
C ASN A 227 -0.26 -5.24 -23.03
N ALA A 228 0.85 -4.98 -22.33
CA ALA A 228 1.01 -5.11 -20.88
C ALA A 228 -0.16 -4.54 -20.06
N ASP A 229 -0.61 -3.32 -20.36
CA ASP A 229 -1.68 -2.59 -19.66
C ASP A 229 -3.03 -3.35 -19.58
N LEU A 230 -3.22 -4.36 -20.43
CA LEU A 230 -4.43 -5.17 -20.51
C LEU A 230 -4.25 -6.59 -19.95
N CYS A 231 -3.04 -6.97 -19.56
CA CYS A 231 -2.77 -8.23 -18.86
C CYS A 231 -3.06 -8.12 -17.35
N ILE A 232 -2.98 -9.24 -16.64
CA ILE A 232 -2.93 -9.31 -15.17
C ILE A 232 -1.54 -9.84 -14.78
N SER A 233 -0.79 -9.10 -13.96
CA SER A 233 0.51 -9.51 -13.42
C SER A 233 0.35 -10.23 -12.07
N SER A 234 1.28 -11.11 -11.74
CA SER A 234 1.43 -11.62 -10.36
C SER A 234 1.68 -10.45 -9.39
N CYS A 235 1.24 -10.61 -8.15
CA CYS A 235 1.25 -9.60 -7.09
C CYS A 235 0.39 -8.35 -7.36
N SER A 236 -0.30 -8.26 -8.51
CA SER A 236 -1.26 -7.18 -8.78
C SER A 236 -2.59 -7.40 -8.03
N ARG A 237 -3.38 -6.33 -7.88
CA ARG A 237 -4.70 -6.37 -7.24
C ARG A 237 -5.80 -6.60 -8.29
N VAL A 238 -6.71 -7.54 -8.02
CA VAL A 238 -7.87 -7.87 -8.85
C VAL A 238 -9.17 -7.89 -8.04
N ALA A 239 -10.30 -7.73 -8.74
CA ALA A 239 -11.63 -8.08 -8.24
C ALA A 239 -12.28 -9.12 -9.16
N LEU A 240 -13.11 -9.98 -8.56
CA LEU A 240 -13.87 -11.01 -9.27
C LEU A 240 -15.36 -10.74 -9.16
N PHE A 241 -16.09 -10.85 -10.27
CA PHE A 241 -17.55 -10.75 -10.26
C PHE A 241 -18.25 -11.74 -11.19
N ASN A 242 -19.33 -12.33 -10.69
CA ASN A 242 -20.30 -13.09 -11.48
C ASN A 242 -21.42 -12.14 -11.94
N ARG A 243 -22.02 -12.40 -13.11
CA ARG A 243 -23.23 -11.72 -13.59
C ARG A 243 -24.10 -12.68 -14.40
N LEU A 244 -25.02 -13.35 -13.72
CA LEU A 244 -25.95 -14.31 -14.29
C LEU A 244 -26.76 -13.69 -15.46
N ARG A 245 -26.72 -14.34 -16.62
CA ARG A 245 -27.43 -13.92 -17.86
C ARG A 245 -27.19 -12.45 -18.28
N SER A 246 -26.02 -11.88 -17.92
CA SER A 246 -25.65 -10.48 -18.18
C SER A 246 -26.54 -9.40 -17.52
N GLN A 247 -27.42 -9.78 -16.57
CA GLN A 247 -28.34 -8.84 -15.92
C GLN A 247 -27.64 -8.03 -14.82
N THR A 248 -27.64 -6.70 -14.87
CA THR A 248 -26.89 -5.88 -13.88
C THR A 248 -27.30 -6.14 -12.42
N VAL A 249 -28.59 -6.37 -12.16
CA VAL A 249 -29.13 -6.67 -10.81
C VAL A 249 -28.67 -8.04 -10.27
N SER A 250 -28.29 -8.98 -11.14
CA SER A 250 -27.74 -10.28 -10.75
C SER A 250 -26.24 -10.25 -10.46
N THR A 251 -25.57 -9.09 -10.58
CA THR A 251 -24.13 -9.01 -10.32
C THR A 251 -23.83 -9.37 -8.87
N ARG A 252 -22.82 -10.20 -8.67
CA ARG A 252 -22.24 -10.54 -7.36
C ARG A 252 -20.73 -10.43 -7.43
N TYR A 253 -20.15 -9.79 -6.44
CA TYR A 253 -18.71 -9.64 -6.29
C TYR A 253 -18.20 -10.63 -5.26
N LEU A 254 -17.04 -11.25 -5.52
CA LEU A 254 -16.32 -11.96 -4.47
C LEU A 254 -15.92 -10.93 -3.40
N SER A 255 -16.19 -11.25 -2.15
CA SER A 255 -15.88 -10.37 -1.01
C SER A 255 -15.57 -11.21 0.22
N VAL A 256 -14.96 -10.60 1.24
CA VAL A 256 -14.72 -11.23 2.54
C VAL A 256 -15.51 -10.45 3.60
N ASP A 257 -16.30 -11.15 4.41
CA ASP A 257 -16.87 -10.61 5.65
C ASP A 257 -16.54 -11.56 6.81
N ARG A 258 -16.14 -11.02 7.97
CA ARG A 258 -15.77 -11.79 9.18
C ARG A 258 -14.76 -12.93 8.95
N GLY A 259 -13.91 -12.81 7.92
CA GLY A 259 -12.94 -13.84 7.52
C GLY A 259 -13.50 -14.97 6.65
N ALA A 260 -14.79 -14.95 6.31
CA ALA A 260 -15.41 -15.89 5.38
C ALA A 260 -15.56 -15.29 3.97
N PHE A 261 -15.40 -16.12 2.94
CA PHE A 261 -15.64 -15.73 1.54
C PHE A 261 -17.14 -15.73 1.23
N ILE A 262 -17.65 -14.58 0.77
CA ILE A 262 -19.06 -14.35 0.45
C ILE A 262 -19.21 -13.76 -0.95
N ALA A 263 -20.44 -13.78 -1.48
CA ALA A 263 -20.77 -13.15 -2.75
C ALA A 263 -21.74 -11.98 -2.54
N SER A 264 -21.22 -10.75 -2.53
CA SER A 264 -21.99 -9.57 -2.17
C SER A 264 -22.60 -8.87 -3.37
N ALA A 265 -23.81 -8.32 -3.20
CA ALA A 265 -24.48 -7.41 -4.15
C ALA A 265 -24.19 -5.91 -3.86
N ARG A 266 -23.43 -5.62 -2.79
CA ARG A 266 -23.18 -4.25 -2.30
C ARG A 266 -21.70 -3.92 -2.19
N HIS A 267 -20.93 -4.84 -1.63
CA HIS A 267 -19.49 -4.70 -1.40
C HIS A 267 -18.71 -5.51 -2.43
N TRP A 268 -17.43 -5.21 -2.58
CA TRP A 268 -16.47 -5.99 -3.34
C TRP A 268 -15.12 -5.83 -2.68
N THR A 269 -14.30 -6.87 -2.72
CA THR A 269 -12.98 -6.90 -2.08
C THR A 269 -11.90 -6.91 -3.16
N ALA A 270 -10.81 -6.19 -2.91
CA ALA A 270 -9.60 -6.33 -3.72
C ALA A 270 -8.79 -7.54 -3.22
N PHE A 271 -8.30 -8.34 -4.14
CA PHE A 271 -7.47 -9.51 -3.87
C PHE A 271 -6.13 -9.33 -4.55
N THR A 272 -5.03 -9.50 -3.82
CA THR A 272 -3.72 -9.71 -4.44
C THR A 272 -3.75 -11.09 -5.09
N ILE A 273 -3.48 -11.15 -6.40
CA ILE A 273 -3.36 -12.43 -7.12
C ILE A 273 -1.88 -12.78 -7.28
N ILE A 274 -1.47 -13.89 -6.69
CA ILE A 274 -0.07 -14.34 -6.69
C ILE A 274 0.03 -15.64 -7.49
N MET A 275 0.99 -15.72 -8.41
CA MET A 275 1.34 -16.98 -9.09
C MET A 275 2.10 -17.89 -8.14
N VAL A 276 1.63 -19.13 -7.98
CA VAL A 276 2.30 -20.15 -7.16
C VAL A 276 3.19 -20.98 -8.08
N ASP A 277 4.49 -21.02 -7.79
CA ASP A 277 5.49 -21.72 -8.59
C ASP A 277 5.93 -23.00 -7.87
N ASP A 278 5.42 -24.15 -8.34
CA ASP A 278 5.72 -25.47 -7.76
C ASP A 278 7.19 -25.91 -7.97
N HIS A 279 8.02 -25.16 -8.73
CA HIS A 279 9.42 -25.51 -9.03
C HIS A 279 10.48 -24.68 -8.28
N ARG A 280 10.14 -23.52 -7.70
CA ARG A 280 11.13 -22.65 -7.02
C ARG A 280 11.61 -23.10 -5.65
N ALA A 281 10.98 -24.10 -5.04
CA ALA A 281 11.33 -24.59 -3.69
C ALA A 281 12.81 -25.03 -3.52
N ASN A 282 13.51 -25.35 -4.63
CA ASN A 282 14.90 -25.82 -4.62
C ASN A 282 15.95 -24.75 -5.02
N GLN A 283 15.57 -23.49 -5.29
CA GLN A 283 16.54 -22.43 -5.61
C GLN A 283 16.26 -21.16 -4.79
N GLY A 284 17.12 -20.92 -3.79
CA GLY A 284 17.00 -19.80 -2.85
C GLY A 284 17.26 -18.44 -3.51
N GLY A 285 16.22 -17.86 -4.11
CA GLY A 285 16.26 -16.52 -4.71
C GLY A 285 14.87 -16.01 -5.06
N PHE A 286 14.33 -15.11 -4.24
CA PHE A 286 13.06 -14.41 -4.51
C PHE A 286 13.24 -13.35 -5.62
N VAL A 287 13.41 -13.82 -6.86
CA VAL A 287 13.36 -12.95 -8.04
C VAL A 287 11.89 -12.59 -8.31
N LEU A 288 11.47 -11.44 -7.75
CA LEU A 288 10.22 -10.74 -8.04
C LEU A 288 10.25 -10.15 -9.47
N SER A 289 10.27 -11.03 -10.46
CA SER A 289 9.97 -10.68 -11.84
C SER A 289 8.46 -10.50 -11.99
N GLU A 290 8.02 -9.46 -12.69
CA GLU A 290 6.60 -9.20 -12.98
C GLU A 290 6.05 -10.21 -14.02
N ALA A 291 5.84 -11.45 -13.60
CA ALA A 291 5.26 -12.47 -14.45
C ALA A 291 3.78 -12.15 -14.74
N PHE A 292 3.43 -12.02 -16.02
CA PHE A 292 2.03 -12.03 -16.44
C PHE A 292 1.42 -13.40 -16.15
N ILE A 293 0.23 -13.41 -15.57
CA ILE A 293 -0.50 -14.65 -15.28
C ILE A 293 -1.08 -15.18 -16.59
N CYS A 294 -0.63 -16.35 -17.03
CA CYS A 294 -1.28 -17.09 -18.11
C CYS A 294 -2.43 -17.97 -17.58
N TYR A 295 -3.40 -18.29 -18.44
CA TYR A 295 -4.28 -19.43 -18.19
C TYR A 295 -3.46 -20.72 -18.04
N GLY A 296 -3.94 -21.63 -17.20
CA GLY A 296 -3.19 -22.82 -16.78
C GLY A 296 -2.20 -22.59 -15.61
N SER A 297 -1.91 -21.34 -15.23
CA SER A 297 -1.11 -21.05 -14.04
C SER A 297 -1.85 -21.43 -12.75
N VAL A 298 -1.12 -21.95 -11.76
CA VAL A 298 -1.60 -21.99 -10.36
C VAL A 298 -1.53 -20.57 -9.79
N VAL A 299 -2.63 -20.12 -9.20
CA VAL A 299 -2.74 -18.81 -8.55
C VAL A 299 -3.39 -18.92 -7.17
N GLN A 300 -3.01 -18.00 -6.29
CA GLN A 300 -3.67 -17.78 -5.01
C GLN A 300 -4.26 -16.36 -4.95
N LEU A 301 -5.41 -16.23 -4.30
CA LEU A 301 -6.13 -14.96 -4.13
C LEU A 301 -6.16 -14.59 -2.65
N ILE A 302 -5.50 -13.49 -2.28
CA ILE A 302 -5.31 -13.04 -0.89
C ILE A 302 -6.05 -11.72 -0.67
N CYS A 303 -6.94 -11.65 0.32
CA CYS A 303 -7.71 -10.44 0.64
C CYS A 303 -6.79 -9.31 1.12
N THR A 304 -6.79 -8.15 0.42
CA THR A 304 -5.86 -7.04 0.75
C THR A 304 -6.12 -6.37 2.10
N GLU A 305 -7.29 -6.56 2.71
CA GLU A 305 -7.66 -5.97 4.00
C GLU A 305 -7.48 -6.92 5.19
N SER A 306 -7.58 -8.24 4.97
CA SER A 306 -7.63 -9.23 6.07
C SER A 306 -6.57 -10.34 6.00
N GLY A 307 -5.77 -10.40 4.93
CA GLY A 307 -4.80 -11.47 4.71
C GLY A 307 -5.41 -12.85 4.40
N VAL A 308 -6.72 -13.03 4.57
CA VAL A 308 -7.40 -14.31 4.33
C VAL A 308 -7.29 -14.68 2.84
N ALA A 309 -6.79 -15.88 2.58
CA ALA A 309 -6.53 -16.40 1.24
C ALA A 309 -7.49 -17.54 0.87
N LEU A 310 -7.83 -17.66 -0.42
CA LEU A 310 -8.36 -18.90 -0.97
C LEU A 310 -7.23 -19.95 -1.13
N PRO A 311 -7.55 -21.25 -1.21
CA PRO A 311 -6.59 -22.28 -1.59
C PRO A 311 -5.97 -22.03 -2.99
N PRO A 312 -4.82 -22.65 -3.31
CA PRO A 312 -4.25 -22.60 -4.66
C PRO A 312 -5.21 -23.19 -5.70
N MET A 313 -5.41 -22.45 -6.80
CA MET A 313 -6.34 -22.81 -7.86
C MET A 313 -5.72 -22.56 -9.24
N VAL A 314 -6.01 -23.43 -10.21
CA VAL A 314 -5.63 -23.20 -11.61
C VAL A 314 -6.64 -22.28 -12.29
N ILE A 315 -6.18 -21.16 -12.84
CA ILE A 315 -7.04 -20.23 -13.58
C ILE A 315 -7.27 -20.73 -15.02
N ARG A 316 -8.54 -21.03 -15.36
CA ARG A 316 -8.95 -21.55 -16.67
C ARG A 316 -9.74 -20.51 -17.47
N LYS A 317 -9.59 -20.49 -18.80
CA LYS A 317 -10.31 -19.57 -19.69
C LYS A 317 -11.72 -20.08 -19.92
N VAL A 318 -12.74 -19.23 -19.76
CA VAL A 318 -14.14 -19.63 -19.97
C VAL A 318 -14.70 -19.01 -21.24
N ASN A 319 -15.23 -19.86 -22.12
CA ASN A 319 -15.98 -19.46 -23.31
C ASN A 319 -17.44 -19.93 -23.19
N LYS A 320 -18.39 -18.98 -23.20
CA LYS A 320 -19.80 -19.17 -22.83
C LYS A 320 -19.96 -19.71 -21.40
N GLN A 321 -19.94 -21.03 -21.26
CA GLN A 321 -20.08 -21.84 -20.03
C GLN A 321 -19.06 -23.01 -19.99
N HIS A 322 -18.12 -23.07 -20.94
CA HIS A 322 -17.11 -24.12 -21.00
C HIS A 322 -15.78 -23.55 -20.50
N ALA A 323 -15.19 -24.17 -19.47
CA ALA A 323 -13.77 -23.99 -19.20
C ALA A 323 -12.97 -24.72 -20.29
N ILE A 324 -11.97 -24.05 -20.84
CA ILE A 324 -11.02 -24.62 -21.79
C ILE A 324 -9.73 -24.89 -21.01
N LEU A 325 -9.25 -26.13 -21.05
CA LEU A 325 -8.08 -26.57 -20.29
C LEU A 325 -6.78 -26.21 -21.02
N ASP A 326 -6.74 -26.45 -22.34
CA ASP A 326 -5.57 -26.31 -23.21
C ASP A 326 -5.39 -24.87 -23.72
N VAL A 327 -5.22 -23.93 -22.79
CA VAL A 327 -5.01 -22.51 -23.11
C VAL A 327 -3.83 -21.97 -22.33
N ASP A 328 -2.74 -21.69 -23.06
CA ASP A 328 -1.68 -20.79 -22.64
C ASP A 328 -1.86 -19.43 -23.34
N GLU A 329 -2.37 -18.44 -22.62
CA GLU A 329 -2.30 -17.03 -23.00
C GLU A 329 -2.44 -16.14 -21.75
N PRO A 330 -1.92 -14.90 -21.75
CA PRO A 330 -2.10 -13.98 -20.64
C PRO A 330 -3.57 -13.71 -20.32
N VAL A 331 -3.91 -13.76 -19.04
CA VAL A 331 -5.22 -13.37 -18.51
C VAL A 331 -5.39 -11.87 -18.75
N SER A 332 -6.49 -11.47 -19.39
CA SER A 332 -6.76 -10.09 -19.77
C SER A 332 -7.88 -9.45 -18.95
N GLN A 333 -7.84 -8.13 -18.82
CA GLN A 333 -8.91 -7.30 -18.24
C GLN A 333 -10.29 -7.66 -18.82
N LEU A 334 -11.28 -7.88 -17.95
CA LEU A 334 -12.66 -8.27 -18.28
C LEU A 334 -12.83 -9.59 -19.05
N HIS A 335 -11.85 -10.49 -19.02
CA HIS A 335 -12.07 -11.87 -19.46
C HIS A 335 -13.00 -12.65 -18.51
N LYS A 336 -13.70 -13.65 -19.07
CA LYS A 336 -14.32 -14.72 -18.28
C LYS A 336 -13.31 -15.82 -17.97
N CYS A 337 -13.33 -16.28 -16.72
CA CYS A 337 -12.44 -17.30 -16.17
C CYS A 337 -13.20 -18.19 -15.17
N ALA A 338 -12.58 -19.32 -14.82
CA ALA A 338 -12.97 -20.16 -13.70
C ALA A 338 -11.72 -20.54 -12.91
N PHE A 339 -11.90 -20.87 -11.65
CA PHE A 339 -10.83 -21.30 -10.76
C PHE A 339 -11.08 -22.76 -10.39
N GLN A 340 -10.24 -23.64 -10.90
CA GLN A 340 -10.21 -25.08 -10.64
C GLN A 340 -9.35 -25.30 -9.39
N PHE A 341 -9.76 -26.11 -8.42
CA PHE A 341 -8.88 -26.38 -7.26
C PHE A 341 -7.64 -27.16 -7.72
N ARG A 342 -6.44 -26.79 -7.26
CA ARG A 342 -5.21 -27.47 -7.71
C ARG A 342 -5.21 -28.94 -7.27
N ASP A 343 -5.66 -29.17 -6.05
CA ASP A 343 -5.57 -30.47 -5.37
C ASP A 343 -6.82 -31.36 -5.64
N ASP A 344 -7.86 -30.82 -6.32
CA ASP A 344 -9.03 -31.56 -6.85
C ASP A 344 -9.41 -31.01 -8.24
N PRO A 345 -8.99 -31.68 -9.34
CA PRO A 345 -9.19 -31.18 -10.71
C PRO A 345 -10.66 -31.08 -11.17
N ASP A 346 -11.59 -31.83 -10.57
CA ASP A 346 -12.99 -31.81 -11.00
C ASP A 346 -13.82 -30.74 -10.24
N VAL A 347 -13.21 -30.07 -9.24
CA VAL A 347 -13.88 -29.07 -8.40
C VAL A 347 -13.51 -27.63 -8.80
N TYR A 348 -14.52 -26.76 -8.83
CA TYR A 348 -14.40 -25.35 -9.20
C TYR A 348 -14.98 -24.41 -8.13
N LEU A 349 -14.40 -23.21 -8.03
CA LEU A 349 -14.87 -22.11 -7.17
C LEU A 349 -16.19 -21.54 -7.72
N CYS A 350 -17.29 -21.75 -7.01
CA CYS A 350 -18.63 -21.49 -7.52
C CYS A 350 -19.43 -20.54 -6.61
N LEU A 351 -20.12 -19.59 -7.24
CA LEU A 351 -21.22 -18.86 -6.63
C LEU A 351 -22.48 -19.74 -6.53
N SER A 352 -23.06 -19.85 -5.33
CA SER A 352 -24.42 -20.36 -5.14
C SER A 352 -25.23 -19.38 -4.29
N ASN A 353 -26.28 -18.80 -4.87
CA ASN A 353 -27.05 -17.69 -4.30
C ASN A 353 -26.16 -16.49 -3.92
N ASP A 354 -25.89 -16.28 -2.63
CA ASP A 354 -24.97 -15.26 -2.10
C ASP A 354 -23.73 -15.89 -1.38
N THR A 355 -23.55 -17.21 -1.51
CA THR A 355 -22.50 -18.01 -0.87
C THR A 355 -21.43 -18.47 -1.86
N ILE A 356 -20.21 -18.71 -1.36
CA ILE A 356 -19.10 -19.30 -2.12
C ILE A 356 -18.99 -20.78 -1.73
N ILE A 357 -19.02 -21.67 -2.73
CA ILE A 357 -18.96 -23.12 -2.54
C ILE A 357 -17.95 -23.76 -3.50
N GLN A 358 -17.57 -25.00 -3.19
CA GLN A 358 -16.96 -25.93 -4.13
C GLN A 358 -18.07 -26.58 -4.98
N TYR A 359 -17.86 -26.64 -6.30
CA TYR A 359 -18.78 -27.29 -7.25
C TYR A 359 -18.05 -28.36 -8.05
N GLN A 360 -18.49 -29.61 -7.94
CA GLN A 360 -18.06 -30.71 -8.80
C GLN A 360 -18.60 -30.47 -10.22
N ALA A 361 -17.71 -30.37 -11.19
CA ALA A 361 -18.11 -30.37 -12.60
C ALA A 361 -18.44 -31.80 -13.09
N PRO A 362 -19.38 -31.96 -14.02
CA PRO A 362 -19.69 -33.26 -14.60
C PRO A 362 -18.56 -33.73 -15.54
N SER A 363 -18.05 -34.94 -15.30
CA SER A 363 -16.96 -35.55 -16.08
C SER A 363 -17.29 -35.68 -17.58
N SER A 364 -16.60 -34.92 -18.43
CA SER A 364 -16.81 -34.87 -19.88
C SER A 364 -16.17 -36.08 -20.59
N ALA A 365 -16.95 -37.13 -20.85
CA ALA A 365 -16.49 -38.31 -21.59
C ALA A 365 -16.40 -38.11 -23.13
N ARG A 366 -16.57 -36.88 -23.65
CA ARG A 366 -16.65 -36.59 -25.11
C ARG A 366 -15.65 -35.57 -25.63
N ASP A 367 -15.11 -34.70 -24.77
CA ASP A 367 -14.10 -33.70 -25.10
C ASP A 367 -13.22 -33.52 -23.86
N SER A 368 -11.94 -33.92 -23.96
CA SER A 368 -10.96 -33.81 -22.88
C SER A 368 -10.36 -32.40 -22.77
N SER A 369 -10.54 -31.53 -23.77
CA SER A 369 -10.03 -30.15 -23.77
C SER A 369 -10.95 -29.18 -23.02
N ARG A 370 -12.17 -29.62 -22.64
CA ARG A 370 -13.24 -28.75 -22.12
C ARG A 370 -14.07 -29.40 -21.02
N VAL A 371 -14.41 -28.58 -20.03
CA VAL A 371 -15.31 -28.91 -18.93
C VAL A 371 -16.53 -27.99 -18.99
N VAL A 372 -17.73 -28.55 -18.91
CA VAL A 372 -18.98 -27.78 -18.85
C VAL A 372 -19.20 -27.31 -17.41
N LEU A 373 -19.26 -25.99 -17.21
CA LEU A 373 -19.48 -25.37 -15.92
C LEU A 373 -20.90 -24.81 -15.78
N ASN A 374 -21.36 -24.70 -14.54
CA ASN A 374 -22.52 -23.88 -14.23
C ASN A 374 -22.20 -22.38 -14.35
N ASP A 375 -23.25 -21.54 -14.47
CA ASP A 375 -23.06 -20.08 -14.50
C ASP A 375 -22.38 -19.54 -13.22
N GLY A 376 -22.54 -20.22 -12.08
CA GLY A 376 -21.96 -19.86 -10.79
C GLY A 376 -20.41 -19.89 -10.75
N SER A 377 -19.79 -20.81 -11.50
CA SER A 377 -18.32 -20.95 -11.59
C SER A 377 -17.69 -19.99 -12.63
N CYS A 378 -18.50 -19.22 -13.36
CA CYS A 378 -18.06 -18.36 -14.46
C CYS A 378 -17.80 -16.91 -14.00
N TRP A 379 -16.61 -16.64 -13.49
CA TRP A 379 -16.18 -15.34 -12.96
C TRP A 379 -15.64 -14.39 -14.04
N THR A 380 -15.85 -13.09 -13.88
CA THR A 380 -15.18 -12.04 -14.66
C THR A 380 -14.06 -11.45 -13.81
N ILE A 381 -12.84 -11.40 -14.34
CA ILE A 381 -11.67 -10.83 -13.66
C ILE A 381 -11.34 -9.43 -14.18
N ILE A 382 -10.97 -8.52 -13.28
CA ILE A 382 -10.53 -7.17 -13.61
C ILE A 382 -9.50 -6.69 -12.59
N GLY A 383 -8.44 -6.05 -13.06
CA GLY A 383 -7.45 -5.37 -12.24
C GLY A 383 -8.05 -4.14 -11.57
N VAL A 384 -7.71 -3.93 -10.30
CA VAL A 384 -8.23 -2.84 -9.47
C VAL A 384 -7.11 -2.05 -8.82
N GLU A 385 -7.44 -0.86 -8.35
CA GLU A 385 -6.57 -0.02 -7.53
C GLU A 385 -7.22 0.28 -6.19
N VAL A 386 -6.34 0.55 -5.22
CA VAL A 386 -6.67 1.03 -3.88
C VAL A 386 -5.80 2.26 -3.65
N VAL A 387 -6.42 3.40 -3.33
CA VAL A 387 -5.75 4.69 -3.16
C VAL A 387 -6.12 5.23 -1.78
N GLU A 388 -5.12 5.49 -0.95
CA GLU A 388 -5.33 5.88 0.45
C GLU A 388 -4.85 7.32 0.69
N PHE A 389 -5.67 8.09 1.38
CA PHE A 389 -5.40 9.47 1.74
C PHE A 389 -5.45 9.59 3.26
N THR A 390 -4.30 9.39 3.91
CA THR A 390 -4.17 9.50 5.37
C THR A 390 -3.59 10.86 5.75
N PHE A 391 -4.32 11.60 6.59
CA PHE A 391 -3.94 12.92 7.08
C PHE A 391 -4.44 13.12 8.52
N ASN A 392 -4.07 14.22 9.16
CA ASN A 392 -4.41 14.51 10.54
C ASN A 392 -4.60 16.03 10.72
N GLN A 393 -5.82 16.45 11.07
CA GLN A 393 -6.19 17.85 11.35
C GLN A 393 -6.02 18.22 12.85
N GLY A 394 -5.51 17.31 13.67
CA GLY A 394 -5.38 17.48 15.11
C GLY A 394 -6.74 17.69 15.79
N LEU A 395 -6.81 18.67 16.71
CA LEU A 395 -8.05 19.12 17.34
C LEU A 395 -8.64 20.38 16.67
N ALA A 396 -8.06 20.85 15.56
CA ALA A 396 -8.56 22.02 14.87
C ALA A 396 -9.85 21.68 14.09
N LEU A 397 -10.85 22.55 14.20
CA LEU A 397 -11.96 22.61 13.23
C LEU A 397 -11.38 22.84 11.82
N ILE A 398 -12.04 22.35 10.77
CA ILE A 398 -11.54 22.45 9.38
C ILE A 398 -11.47 23.92 8.94
N GLN A 399 -10.32 24.58 9.16
CA GLN A 399 -10.10 25.99 8.81
C GLN A 399 -9.93 26.18 7.30
N SER A 400 -9.30 25.21 6.64
CA SER A 400 -9.19 25.14 5.18
C SER A 400 -9.26 23.68 4.71
N PRO A 401 -9.68 23.40 3.45
CA PRO A 401 -9.78 22.04 2.95
C PRO A 401 -8.44 21.28 2.98
N VAL A 402 -8.51 19.95 3.03
CA VAL A 402 -7.33 19.08 2.96
C VAL A 402 -6.64 19.17 1.59
N SER A 403 -7.40 19.48 0.54
CA SER A 403 -6.90 19.63 -0.82
C SER A 403 -6.24 21.00 -1.09
N PRO A 404 -5.26 21.09 -2.01
CA PRO A 404 -4.77 20.01 -2.88
C PRO A 404 -3.89 19.02 -2.10
N PHE A 405 -4.16 17.72 -2.24
CA PHE A 405 -3.46 16.69 -1.48
C PHE A 405 -2.07 16.45 -2.11
N PRO A 406 -0.96 16.62 -1.37
CA PRO A 406 0.38 16.42 -1.90
C PRO A 406 0.66 14.93 -2.11
N VAL A 407 1.23 14.59 -3.27
CA VAL A 407 1.55 13.19 -3.63
C VAL A 407 3.02 13.11 -3.95
N ILE A 408 3.76 12.24 -3.24
CA ILE A 408 5.16 11.92 -3.53
C ILE A 408 5.18 10.71 -4.48
N PHE A 409 6.06 10.74 -5.47
CA PHE A 409 6.33 9.60 -6.37
C PHE A 409 7.83 9.29 -6.52
N GLY A 410 8.72 10.08 -5.92
CA GLY A 410 10.16 9.83 -5.94
C GLY A 410 10.91 10.62 -4.87
N LEU A 411 12.05 10.08 -4.43
CA LEU A 411 12.95 10.69 -3.45
C LEU A 411 14.38 10.54 -3.97
N GLU A 412 15.16 11.61 -3.93
CA GLU A 412 16.57 11.63 -4.31
C GLU A 412 17.40 12.27 -3.19
N VAL A 413 18.51 11.65 -2.80
CA VAL A 413 19.42 12.18 -1.77
C VAL A 413 20.60 12.85 -2.48
N ASN A 414 20.77 14.14 -2.23
CA ASN A 414 21.72 15.01 -2.90
C ASN A 414 22.77 15.56 -1.91
N GLY A 415 24.04 15.52 -2.30
CA GLY A 415 25.17 15.99 -1.49
C GLY A 415 25.75 14.93 -0.53
N GLY A 416 26.65 15.37 0.34
CA GLY A 416 27.35 14.52 1.31
C GLY A 416 28.37 15.30 2.15
N GLY A 417 28.74 14.76 3.31
CA GLY A 417 29.61 15.45 4.26
C GLY A 417 28.83 16.43 5.16
N HIS A 418 29.06 17.73 5.02
CA HIS A 418 28.58 18.73 5.99
C HIS A 418 27.10 19.07 5.91
N VAL A 419 26.48 18.92 4.74
CA VAL A 419 25.04 19.09 4.53
C VAL A 419 24.58 18.02 3.54
N ALA A 420 23.61 17.21 3.94
CA ALA A 420 22.92 16.26 3.07
C ALA A 420 21.50 16.77 2.83
N MET A 421 21.03 16.69 1.60
CA MET A 421 19.72 17.19 1.17
C MET A 421 18.85 16.05 0.67
N LEU A 422 17.55 16.10 0.97
CA LEU A 422 16.55 15.22 0.38
C LEU A 422 15.72 16.04 -0.61
N GLU A 423 15.73 15.67 -1.88
CA GLU A 423 14.80 16.16 -2.89
C GLU A 423 13.60 15.22 -2.99
N ILE A 424 12.41 15.81 -3.06
CA ILE A 424 11.13 15.11 -3.04
C ILE A 424 10.40 15.45 -4.33
N HIS A 425 10.23 14.46 -5.20
CA HIS A 425 9.50 14.57 -6.45
C HIS A 425 8.04 14.13 -6.27
N GLY A 426 7.12 14.93 -6.80
CA GLY A 426 5.71 14.74 -6.53
C GLY A 426 4.80 15.68 -7.33
N GLU A 427 3.58 15.85 -6.83
CA GLU A 427 2.60 16.83 -7.31
C GLU A 427 1.88 17.51 -6.14
N ASN A 428 1.22 18.63 -6.42
CA ASN A 428 0.42 19.43 -5.48
C ASN A 428 1.21 20.08 -4.32
N PHE A 429 2.53 20.23 -4.44
CA PHE A 429 3.31 20.96 -3.44
C PHE A 429 3.04 22.46 -3.46
N SER A 430 3.26 23.14 -2.32
CA SER A 430 3.17 24.59 -2.18
C SER A 430 4.22 25.13 -1.19
N PRO A 431 4.52 26.44 -1.18
CA PRO A 431 5.44 27.06 -0.20
C PRO A 431 5.01 26.91 1.27
N HIS A 432 3.76 26.50 1.52
CA HIS A 432 3.21 26.30 2.87
C HIS A 432 3.43 24.88 3.40
N LEU A 433 4.12 24.00 2.66
CA LEU A 433 4.44 22.64 3.09
C LEU A 433 5.90 22.53 3.54
N LYS A 434 6.12 21.80 4.63
CA LYS A 434 7.45 21.39 5.11
C LYS A 434 7.51 19.88 5.31
N ILE A 435 8.70 19.32 5.24
CA ILE A 435 8.96 17.90 5.51
C ILE A 435 9.12 17.68 7.01
N LEU A 436 8.45 16.65 7.53
CA LEU A 436 8.70 16.07 8.85
C LEU A 436 9.48 14.77 8.71
N PHE A 437 10.60 14.67 9.43
CA PHE A 437 11.28 13.41 9.71
C PHE A 437 10.77 12.91 11.06
N GLY A 438 9.71 12.10 11.02
CA GLY A 438 8.96 11.67 12.21
C GLY A 438 8.34 12.87 12.92
N ASN A 439 9.04 13.37 13.95
CA ASN A 439 8.60 14.49 14.79
C ASN A 439 9.43 15.76 14.55
N SER A 440 10.55 15.68 13.82
CA SER A 440 11.41 16.85 13.54
C SER A 440 10.96 17.52 12.26
N GLU A 441 10.66 18.82 12.34
CA GLU A 441 10.53 19.66 11.15
C GLU A 441 11.92 19.83 10.50
N ALA A 442 12.00 19.68 9.18
CA ALA A 442 13.19 19.96 8.40
C ALA A 442 13.08 21.30 7.67
N GLU A 443 14.19 22.03 7.59
CA GLU A 443 14.27 23.23 6.77
C GLU A 443 13.98 22.86 5.31
N THR A 444 12.83 23.33 4.79
CA THR A 444 12.26 22.89 3.52
C THR A 444 12.13 24.08 2.56
N MET A 445 12.74 23.94 1.40
CA MET A 445 12.70 24.88 0.28
C MET A 445 11.71 24.38 -0.79
N PHE A 446 10.82 25.26 -1.23
CA PHE A 446 9.92 25.00 -2.36
C PHE A 446 10.61 25.35 -3.68
N LYS A 447 10.87 24.35 -4.54
CA LYS A 447 11.33 24.60 -5.92
C LYS A 447 10.16 24.82 -6.87
N SER A 448 9.14 23.96 -6.80
CA SER A 448 7.94 24.03 -7.63
C SER A 448 6.81 23.17 -7.04
N SER A 449 5.62 23.22 -7.63
CA SER A 449 4.51 22.32 -7.28
C SER A 449 4.79 20.83 -7.54
N LYS A 450 5.97 20.49 -8.09
CA LYS A 450 6.46 19.11 -8.31
C LYS A 450 7.81 18.77 -7.64
N SER A 451 8.46 19.73 -6.98
CA SER A 451 9.70 19.47 -6.22
C SER A 451 9.79 20.32 -4.96
N LEU A 452 10.05 19.64 -3.83
CA LEU A 452 10.53 20.21 -2.58
C LEU A 452 11.96 19.72 -2.33
N LEU A 453 12.76 20.51 -1.63
CA LEU A 453 14.12 20.17 -1.21
C LEU A 453 14.28 20.50 0.27
N CYS A 454 14.69 19.54 1.10
CA CYS A 454 14.87 19.78 2.54
C CYS A 454 16.24 19.33 3.06
N VAL A 455 16.72 19.99 4.10
CA VAL A 455 17.93 19.60 4.83
C VAL A 455 17.64 18.32 5.62
N ILE A 456 18.44 17.28 5.45
CA ILE A 456 18.32 16.05 6.25
C ILE A 456 18.85 16.35 7.67
N PRO A 457 18.03 16.19 8.73
CA PRO A 457 18.48 16.47 10.10
C PRO A 457 19.61 15.54 10.56
N ASP A 458 20.50 16.01 11.44
CA ASP A 458 21.50 15.13 12.05
C ASP A 458 20.83 14.04 12.89
N VAL A 459 21.38 12.83 12.83
CA VAL A 459 20.84 11.65 13.50
C VAL A 459 20.73 11.78 15.03
N SER A 460 21.51 12.67 15.66
CA SER A 460 21.40 12.97 17.09
C SER A 460 20.04 13.58 17.48
N VAL A 461 19.33 14.25 16.56
CA VAL A 461 17.96 14.75 16.78
C VAL A 461 16.99 13.62 17.13
N PHE A 462 17.30 12.38 16.76
CA PHE A 462 16.46 11.20 16.97
C PHE A 462 17.07 10.20 17.98
N SER A 463 18.38 10.20 18.17
CA SER A 463 19.03 9.36 19.18
C SER A 463 20.44 9.82 19.57
N ASP A 464 20.60 10.35 20.78
CA ASP A 464 21.90 10.63 21.40
C ASP A 464 22.82 9.39 21.40
N SER A 465 22.21 8.21 21.58
CA SER A 465 22.92 6.93 21.67
C SER A 465 23.51 6.42 20.35
N TRP A 466 23.13 6.99 19.20
CA TRP A 466 23.50 6.44 17.90
C TRP A 466 25.01 6.44 17.65
N ARG A 467 25.67 7.52 18.10
CA ARG A 467 27.13 7.69 18.05
C ARG A 467 27.89 6.57 18.77
N CYS A 468 27.26 5.90 19.72
CA CYS A 468 27.81 4.75 20.45
C CYS A 468 27.34 3.39 19.91
N LEU A 469 26.08 3.30 19.45
CA LEU A 469 25.43 2.02 19.17
C LEU A 469 25.44 1.56 17.70
N ARG A 470 25.72 2.46 16.73
CA ARG A 470 25.80 2.16 15.28
C ARG A 470 24.74 1.15 14.80
N ARG A 471 23.46 1.50 14.94
CA ARG A 471 22.33 0.67 14.44
C ARG A 471 21.71 1.31 13.19
N VAL A 472 20.89 0.60 12.44
CA VAL A 472 20.04 1.26 11.44
C VAL A 472 18.89 2.00 12.16
N ILE A 473 18.61 3.24 11.77
CA ILE A 473 17.42 3.99 12.21
C ILE A 473 16.60 4.34 10.97
N THR A 474 15.34 3.91 10.96
CA THR A 474 14.36 4.27 9.91
C THR A 474 13.28 5.16 10.51
N ILE A 475 12.99 6.28 9.84
CA ILE A 475 12.09 7.34 10.33
C ILE A 475 11.01 7.60 9.27
N PRO A 476 9.70 7.58 9.60
CA PRO A 476 8.65 7.87 8.64
C PRO A 476 8.72 9.33 8.17
N LEU A 477 8.48 9.56 6.88
CA LEU A 477 8.35 10.90 6.31
C LEU A 477 6.88 11.33 6.31
N SER A 478 6.64 12.60 6.60
CA SER A 478 5.31 13.24 6.48
C SER A 478 5.46 14.68 5.99
N LEU A 479 4.37 15.27 5.50
CA LEU A 479 4.32 16.67 5.10
C LEU A 479 3.42 17.42 6.08
N ILE A 480 3.89 18.55 6.63
CA ILE A 480 3.06 19.43 7.45
C ILE A 480 2.77 20.74 6.71
N ARG A 481 1.53 21.22 6.80
CA ARG A 481 1.09 22.53 6.29
C ARG A 481 1.10 23.57 7.40
N THR A 482 1.24 24.86 7.05
CA THR A 482 1.29 25.98 8.02
C THR A 482 0.08 26.12 8.94
N ASP A 483 -1.05 25.47 8.66
CA ASP A 483 -2.23 25.40 9.54
C ASP A 483 -2.27 24.16 10.45
N GLY A 484 -1.16 23.40 10.51
CA GLY A 484 -1.01 22.20 11.35
C GLY A 484 -1.51 20.91 10.73
N LEU A 485 -2.07 20.94 9.51
CA LEU A 485 -2.49 19.72 8.80
C LEU A 485 -1.26 18.87 8.43
N ILE A 486 -1.19 17.65 8.96
CA ILE A 486 -0.18 16.66 8.61
C ILE A 486 -0.75 15.70 7.56
N TYR A 487 -0.05 15.54 6.44
CA TYR A 487 -0.27 14.49 5.45
C TYR A 487 0.73 13.35 5.71
N ARG A 488 0.24 12.13 5.91
CA ARG A 488 1.09 10.95 6.08
C ARG A 488 1.54 10.42 4.73
N THR A 489 2.71 9.80 4.67
CA THR A 489 3.24 9.19 3.45
C THR A 489 3.65 7.73 3.70
N SER A 490 3.77 6.94 2.64
CA SER A 490 4.31 5.57 2.68
C SER A 490 5.85 5.53 2.75
N TYR A 491 6.51 6.69 2.66
CA TYR A 491 7.97 6.77 2.60
C TYR A 491 8.58 6.88 3.99
N SER A 492 9.80 6.35 4.11
CA SER A 492 10.65 6.51 5.28
C SER A 492 12.09 6.81 4.85
N PHE A 493 12.82 7.52 5.71
CA PHE A 493 14.24 7.81 5.54
C PHE A 493 15.06 6.93 6.49
N THR A 494 16.12 6.30 5.98
CA THR A 494 16.92 5.34 6.74
C THR A 494 18.37 5.82 6.89
N TYR A 495 18.77 6.09 8.13
CA TYR A 495 20.14 6.34 8.54
C TYR A 495 20.85 4.99 8.74
N THR A 496 21.92 4.75 7.98
CA THR A 496 22.80 3.58 8.13
C THR A 496 24.17 4.03 8.68
N PRO A 497 24.82 3.23 9.55
CA PRO A 497 26.19 3.48 9.96
C PRO A 497 27.18 3.03 8.88
N GLU A 498 28.32 3.71 8.77
CA GLU A 498 29.45 3.26 7.96
C GLU A 498 29.99 1.89 8.43
N LEU A 499 29.99 0.93 7.50
CA LEU A 499 30.70 -0.34 7.64
C LEU A 499 32.15 -0.17 7.17
N HIS A 500 33.06 0.13 8.10
CA HIS A 500 34.49 -0.02 7.84
C HIS A 500 34.81 -1.50 7.58
N LEU A 501 34.98 -1.87 6.31
CA LEU A 501 35.74 -3.06 5.95
C LEU A 501 37.18 -2.86 6.45
N PRO A 502 37.79 -3.84 7.15
CA PRO A 502 39.20 -3.78 7.49
C PRO A 502 40.04 -3.70 6.21
N PRO A 503 41.07 -2.83 6.13
CA PRO A 503 41.99 -2.85 5.00
C PRO A 503 42.66 -4.24 4.91
N PRO A 504 42.91 -4.78 3.71
CA PRO A 504 43.53 -6.09 3.55
C PRO A 504 44.89 -6.11 4.27
N GLY A 505 45.00 -6.98 5.27
CA GLY A 505 46.15 -6.98 6.18
C GLY A 505 47.47 -7.16 5.43
N ARG A 506 48.41 -6.22 5.62
CA ARG A 506 49.75 -6.30 5.05
C ARG A 506 50.42 -7.61 5.49
N GLY A 507 50.56 -8.56 4.56
CA GLY A 507 51.16 -9.86 4.81
C GLY A 507 52.60 -9.73 5.29
N ALA A 508 52.95 -10.42 6.38
CA ALA A 508 54.29 -10.37 6.95
C ALA A 508 55.27 -11.19 6.09
N ALA A 509 56.09 -10.50 5.30
CA ALA A 509 57.25 -11.07 4.61
C ALA A 509 58.49 -10.21 4.95
N GLY A 510 59.46 -10.78 5.67
CA GLY A 510 60.66 -10.08 6.12
C GLY A 510 61.82 -10.21 5.13
N GLY A 511 62.59 -9.13 4.95
CA GLY A 511 63.84 -9.13 4.18
C GLY A 511 64.69 -7.91 4.57
N ARG A 512 65.99 -8.12 4.79
CA ARG A 512 66.93 -7.04 5.17
C ARG A 512 67.50 -6.34 3.93
N GLY A 513 67.46 -5.02 3.92
CA GLY A 513 68.20 -4.14 3.01
C GLY A 513 68.61 -2.86 3.74
N ARG A 514 69.73 -2.23 3.36
CA ARG A 514 70.32 -1.08 4.07
C ARG A 514 70.77 -0.03 3.06
N GLY A 515 70.12 1.13 3.02
CA GLY A 515 70.41 2.21 2.08
C GLY A 515 69.85 3.55 2.58
N THR A 516 70.56 4.63 2.28
CA THR A 516 70.37 6.00 2.80
C THR A 516 69.40 6.84 1.98
N ASP A 517 68.48 7.51 2.69
CA ASP A 517 68.14 8.94 2.61
C ASP A 517 67.49 9.55 1.33
N ALA A 518 66.81 10.69 1.55
CA ALA A 518 66.02 11.52 0.63
C ALA A 518 64.67 10.96 0.11
N GLY A 519 63.69 11.86 -0.11
CA GLY A 519 62.45 11.55 -0.86
C GLY A 519 61.10 11.71 -0.14
N GLN A 520 60.88 12.75 0.68
CA GLN A 520 59.55 13.03 1.24
C GLN A 520 58.66 13.76 0.19
N GLY A 521 58.00 13.00 -0.68
CA GLY A 521 57.11 13.54 -1.75
C GLY A 521 56.04 12.56 -2.23
N ASP A 522 56.42 11.35 -2.64
CA ASP A 522 55.53 10.41 -3.37
C ASP A 522 54.27 9.95 -2.59
N ASP A 523 54.31 9.95 -1.26
CA ASP A 523 53.17 9.53 -0.42
C ASP A 523 51.95 10.47 -0.54
N GLU A 524 52.13 11.77 -0.80
CA GLU A 524 51.00 12.70 -0.96
C GLU A 524 50.31 12.54 -2.33
N ASP A 525 51.07 12.34 -3.40
CA ASP A 525 50.49 12.11 -4.74
C ASP A 525 49.74 10.77 -4.82
N VAL A 526 50.25 9.70 -4.19
CA VAL A 526 49.52 8.43 -4.08
C VAL A 526 48.26 8.57 -3.22
N LEU A 527 48.30 9.40 -2.17
CA LEU A 527 47.10 9.71 -1.38
C LEU A 527 46.07 10.51 -2.20
N LEU A 528 46.52 11.49 -3.00
CA LEU A 528 45.66 12.26 -3.88
C LEU A 528 45.05 11.41 -5.00
N GLU A 529 45.82 10.54 -5.67
CA GLU A 529 45.27 9.59 -6.65
C GLU A 529 44.25 8.65 -6.00
N THR A 530 44.54 8.14 -4.79
CA THR A 530 43.59 7.28 -4.06
C THR A 530 42.30 8.03 -3.74
N ILE A 531 42.38 9.28 -3.27
CA ILE A 531 41.22 10.14 -3.01
C ILE A 531 40.45 10.45 -4.31
N HIS A 532 41.14 10.67 -5.43
CA HIS A 532 40.51 10.94 -6.72
C HIS A 532 39.79 9.68 -7.27
N GLN A 533 40.39 8.50 -7.12
CA GLN A 533 39.77 7.23 -7.51
C GLN A 533 38.56 6.89 -6.64
N GLU A 534 38.61 7.12 -5.32
CA GLU A 534 37.45 7.00 -4.42
C GLU A 534 36.31 7.95 -4.85
N PHE A 535 36.61 9.23 -5.10
CA PHE A 535 35.61 10.21 -5.58
C PHE A 535 34.97 9.84 -6.93
N THR A 536 35.70 9.14 -7.80
CA THR A 536 35.25 8.84 -9.18
C THR A 536 34.49 7.52 -9.29
N ARG A 537 34.45 6.67 -8.24
CA ARG A 537 33.90 5.30 -8.33
C ARG A 537 32.44 5.12 -7.87
N ALA A 538 31.73 6.21 -7.62
CA ALA A 538 30.29 6.20 -7.32
C ALA A 538 29.42 5.89 -8.55
N ASN A 539 29.57 4.69 -9.12
CA ASN A 539 28.73 4.17 -10.20
C ASN A 539 27.35 3.77 -9.65
N PHE A 540 26.43 4.72 -9.60
CA PHE A 540 25.04 4.48 -9.20
C PHE A 540 24.30 3.63 -10.25
N HIS A 541 24.14 2.34 -9.98
CA HIS A 541 23.18 1.51 -10.70
C HIS A 541 21.76 1.78 -10.20
N LEU A 542 21.00 2.60 -10.93
CA LEU A 542 19.56 2.72 -10.70
C LEU A 542 18.87 1.37 -10.95
N PHE A 543 18.17 0.86 -9.94
CA PHE A 543 17.11 -0.13 -10.10
C PHE A 543 15.76 0.57 -9.96
N THR A 544 15.18 0.95 -11.10
CA THR A 544 13.78 1.40 -11.16
C THR A 544 12.86 0.18 -11.20
N GLN A 545 12.11 -0.06 -10.14
CA GLN A 545 10.80 -0.74 -10.24
C GLN A 545 9.72 0.33 -10.34
N SER A 546 8.69 0.08 -11.18
CA SER A 546 7.73 1.08 -11.66
C SER A 546 6.34 0.48 -11.87
#